data_AF-A0A1I1HSZ5-F1
#
_entry.id   AF-A0A1I1HSZ5-F1
#
_cell.length_a   1.000
_cell.length_b   1.000
_cell.length_c   1.000
_cell.angle_alpha   90.00
_cell.angle_beta   90.00
_cell.angle_gamma   90.00
#
_symmetry.space_group_name_H-M   'P 1'
#
loop_
_entity.id
_entity.type
_entity.pdbx_description
1 polymer ?
#
loop_
_entity_poly.entity_id
_entity_poly.type
_entity_poly.pdbx_seq_one_letter_code
_entity_poly.pdbx_strand_id
1 'polypeptide(L)'
;MFASPVNVKTEKMAEVPNYGTGFTPYFLSLGLFVGALLLSIVFPLRETVGIPKSGFSWFISKFGVLFAVGVIQALVADAVLLSSWLGVHVQSVPYFILFSIITSLSFIALVQFLVTTFGDAGRFIAILTLILQLTTSAGTFPLELIPEWLQVCNAWFPMTYSVSGLKAVVSSGDFGFMWQNAGILMIFIVLLSLGTIGTLTWMHKRQYGKFTETE
;
A
#
# COMPACT_ATOMS: atom_id res chain seq x y z
N MET A 1 42.97 8.22 -33.04
CA MET A 1 43.34 8.29 -31.61
C MET A 1 42.15 7.74 -30.84
N PHE A 2 42.23 6.50 -30.35
CA PHE A 2 41.17 5.89 -29.57
C PHE A 2 41.16 6.53 -28.18
N ALA A 3 40.02 7.12 -27.81
CA ALA A 3 39.81 7.72 -26.50
C ALA A 3 39.98 6.64 -25.42
N SER A 4 40.91 6.88 -24.50
CA SER A 4 41.10 6.02 -23.33
C SER A 4 39.78 5.94 -22.54
N PRO A 5 39.37 4.75 -22.07
CA PRO A 5 38.10 4.61 -21.35
C PRO A 5 38.11 5.49 -20.09
N VAL A 6 37.05 6.26 -19.91
CA VAL A 6 36.85 7.08 -18.71
C VAL A 6 36.85 6.13 -17.51
N ASN A 7 37.79 6.34 -16.60
CA ASN A 7 37.89 5.57 -15.36
C ASN A 7 36.78 6.09 -14.42
N VAL A 8 35.58 5.52 -14.55
CA VAL A 8 34.44 5.87 -13.71
C VAL A 8 34.70 5.33 -12.31
N LYS A 9 35.01 6.24 -11.37
CA LYS A 9 35.02 5.93 -9.94
C LYS A 9 33.58 5.81 -9.47
N THR A 10 33.08 4.58 -9.45
CA THR A 10 31.73 4.28 -8.97
C THR A 10 31.75 4.16 -7.44
N GLU A 11 31.46 5.25 -6.73
CA GLU A 11 31.15 5.14 -5.29
C GLU A 11 29.71 4.65 -5.12
N LYS A 12 29.55 3.41 -4.67
CA LYS A 12 28.23 2.86 -4.34
C LYS A 12 27.78 3.46 -3.02
N MET A 13 26.77 4.35 -3.06
CA MET A 13 26.18 4.97 -1.87
C MET A 13 25.47 3.95 -0.95
N ALA A 14 25.03 2.81 -1.49
CA ALA A 14 24.55 1.65 -0.74
C ALA A 14 24.82 0.37 -1.56
N GLU A 15 25.52 -0.61 -0.99
CA GLU A 15 25.81 -1.85 -1.68
C GLU A 15 24.69 -2.86 -1.46
N VAL A 16 23.95 -3.18 -2.52
CA VAL A 16 22.90 -4.21 -2.48
C VAL A 16 23.51 -5.53 -2.98
N PRO A 17 23.47 -6.62 -2.19
CA PRO A 17 24.24 -7.83 -2.46
C PRO A 17 23.78 -8.59 -3.72
N ASN A 18 22.51 -8.45 -4.11
CA ASN A 18 21.97 -9.06 -5.33
C ASN A 18 20.77 -8.26 -5.88
N TYR A 19 20.43 -8.50 -7.14
CA TYR A 19 19.31 -7.85 -7.82
C TYR A 19 17.97 -8.11 -7.13
N GLY A 20 17.76 -9.32 -6.59
CA GLY A 20 16.53 -9.69 -5.87
C GLY A 20 16.25 -8.80 -4.66
N THR A 21 17.28 -8.52 -3.86
CA THR A 21 17.23 -7.61 -2.72
C THR A 21 16.92 -6.18 -3.16
N GLY A 22 17.47 -5.73 -4.30
CA GLY A 22 17.21 -4.40 -4.84
C GLY A 22 15.76 -4.20 -5.32
N PHE A 23 15.12 -5.27 -5.80
CA PHE A 23 13.74 -5.25 -6.28
C PHE A 23 12.71 -5.68 -5.22
N THR A 24 13.15 -6.16 -4.05
CA THR A 24 12.24 -6.57 -2.96
C THR A 24 11.26 -5.47 -2.56
N PRO A 25 11.67 -4.20 -2.36
CA PRO A 25 10.74 -3.11 -2.03
C PRO A 25 9.56 -3.02 -3.01
N TYR A 26 9.85 -3.11 -4.31
CA TYR A 26 8.84 -2.98 -5.36
C TYR A 26 7.87 -4.18 -5.41
N PHE A 27 8.40 -5.40 -5.39
CA PHE A 27 7.56 -6.60 -5.44
C PHE A 27 6.77 -6.83 -4.16
N LEU A 28 7.31 -6.45 -3.01
CA LEU A 28 6.58 -6.50 -1.74
C LEU A 28 5.39 -5.53 -1.76
N SER A 29 5.60 -4.27 -2.14
CA SER A 29 4.50 -3.31 -2.30
C SER A 29 3.45 -3.81 -3.29
N LEU A 30 3.88 -4.35 -4.44
CA LEU A 30 2.99 -4.92 -5.44
C LEU A 30 2.16 -6.08 -4.87
N GLY A 31 2.81 -7.03 -4.19
CA GLY A 31 2.17 -8.20 -3.60
C GLY A 31 1.12 -7.81 -2.56
N LEU A 32 1.44 -6.85 -1.67
CA LEU A 32 0.50 -6.35 -0.66
C LEU A 32 -0.71 -5.63 -1.28
N PHE A 33 -0.51 -4.86 -2.35
CA PHE A 33 -1.62 -4.21 -3.05
C PHE A 33 -2.53 -5.24 -3.73
N VAL A 34 -1.94 -6.24 -4.41
CA VAL A 34 -2.70 -7.32 -5.03
C VAL A 34 -3.44 -8.15 -3.98
N GLY A 35 -2.82 -8.41 -2.82
CA GLY A 35 -3.48 -9.05 -1.68
C GLY A 35 -4.70 -8.28 -1.20
N ALA A 36 -4.60 -6.95 -1.06
CA ALA A 36 -5.73 -6.08 -0.73
C ALA A 36 -6.85 -6.12 -1.80
N LEU A 37 -6.50 -6.12 -3.09
CA LEU A 37 -7.46 -6.27 -4.19
C LEU A 37 -8.18 -7.62 -4.14
N LEU A 38 -7.46 -8.72 -4.00
CA LEU A 38 -8.05 -10.06 -3.90
C LEU A 38 -8.97 -10.18 -2.69
N LEU A 39 -8.56 -9.62 -1.55
CA LEU A 39 -9.38 -9.57 -0.35
C LEU A 39 -10.70 -8.83 -0.61
N SER A 40 -10.68 -7.75 -1.40
CA SER A 40 -11.90 -7.02 -1.77
C SER A 40 -12.87 -7.82 -2.65
N ILE A 41 -12.39 -8.86 -3.33
CA ILE A 41 -13.20 -9.76 -4.16
C ILE A 41 -13.83 -10.85 -3.28
N VAL A 42 -13.02 -11.45 -2.40
CA VAL A 42 -13.44 -12.57 -1.54
C VAL A 42 -14.33 -12.10 -0.38
N PHE A 43 -14.00 -10.97 0.24
CA PHE A 43 -14.72 -10.45 1.39
C PHE A 43 -15.71 -9.34 0.98
N PRO A 44 -17.00 -9.47 1.28
CA PRO A 44 -17.98 -8.46 0.92
C PRO A 44 -17.81 -7.21 1.80
N LEU A 45 -17.30 -6.14 1.19
CA LEU A 45 -17.00 -4.87 1.86
C LEU A 45 -18.27 -4.06 2.19
N ARG A 46 -19.34 -4.26 1.41
CA ARG A 46 -20.60 -3.49 1.49
C ARG A 46 -21.77 -4.25 2.11
N GLU A 47 -21.74 -5.57 2.17
CA GLU A 47 -22.89 -6.34 2.65
C GLU A 47 -22.80 -6.55 4.16
N THR A 48 -23.90 -6.37 4.88
CA THR A 48 -23.99 -6.65 6.32
C THR A 48 -25.04 -7.73 6.57
N VAL A 49 -24.74 -8.66 7.48
CA VAL A 49 -25.65 -9.75 7.85
C VAL A 49 -26.86 -9.23 8.67
N GLY A 50 -26.71 -8.07 9.32
CA GLY A 50 -27.78 -7.38 10.04
C GLY A 50 -27.71 -5.87 9.84
N ILE A 51 -28.66 -5.14 10.44
CA ILE A 51 -28.71 -3.67 10.40
C ILE A 51 -27.59 -3.12 11.31
N PRO A 52 -26.58 -2.42 10.76
CA PRO A 52 -25.55 -1.83 11.60
C PRO A 52 -26.12 -0.68 12.42
N LYS A 53 -25.65 -0.54 13.67
CA LYS A 53 -26.13 0.51 14.60
C LYS A 53 -25.80 1.93 14.11
N SER A 54 -24.70 2.09 13.37
CA SER A 54 -24.26 3.36 12.79
C SER A 54 -23.27 3.11 11.65
N GLY A 55 -23.03 4.13 10.81
CA GLY A 55 -22.00 4.07 9.76
C GLY A 55 -20.59 3.81 10.31
N PHE A 56 -20.27 4.31 11.51
CA PHE A 56 -19.00 4.02 12.19
C PHE A 56 -18.92 2.58 12.71
N SER A 57 -20.01 2.06 13.28
CA SER A 57 -20.09 0.65 13.70
C SER A 57 -20.00 -0.30 12.50
N TRP A 58 -20.53 0.11 11.35
CA TRP A 58 -20.36 -0.62 10.10
C TRP A 58 -18.90 -0.62 9.67
N PHE A 59 -18.25 0.55 9.64
CA PHE A 59 -16.83 0.66 9.31
C PHE A 59 -15.96 -0.24 10.19
N ILE A 60 -16.08 -0.17 11.52
CA ILE A 60 -15.21 -0.95 12.42
C ILE A 60 -15.40 -2.45 12.24
N SER A 61 -16.63 -2.91 11.97
CA SER A 61 -16.92 -4.34 11.76
C SER A 61 -16.22 -4.89 10.50
N LYS A 62 -16.10 -4.07 9.46
CA LYS A 62 -15.46 -4.46 8.19
C LYS A 62 -13.96 -4.22 8.25
N PHE A 63 -13.55 -3.03 8.68
CA PHE A 63 -12.15 -2.66 8.79
C PHE A 63 -11.39 -3.53 9.79
N GLY A 64 -12.02 -3.99 10.88
CA GLY A 64 -11.36 -4.89 11.83
C GLY A 64 -10.92 -6.22 11.20
N VAL A 65 -11.77 -6.83 10.36
CA VAL A 65 -11.42 -8.04 9.61
C VAL A 65 -10.31 -7.76 8.60
N LEU A 66 -10.45 -6.66 7.84
CA LEU A 66 -9.44 -6.28 6.84
C LEU A 66 -8.10 -5.95 7.49
N PHE A 67 -8.10 -5.28 8.64
CA PHE A 67 -6.92 -4.97 9.43
C PHE A 67 -6.19 -6.24 9.85
N ALA A 68 -6.92 -7.21 10.41
CA ALA A 68 -6.33 -8.49 10.82
C ALA A 68 -5.70 -9.23 9.63
N VAL A 69 -6.42 -9.35 8.51
CA VAL A 69 -5.89 -9.97 7.29
C VAL A 69 -4.72 -9.17 6.72
N GLY A 70 -4.76 -7.84 6.81
CA GLY A 70 -3.70 -6.91 6.40
C GLY A 70 -2.40 -7.11 7.16
N VAL A 71 -2.48 -7.24 8.48
CA VAL A 71 -1.33 -7.57 9.33
C VAL A 71 -0.82 -8.96 8.99
N ILE A 72 -1.71 -9.96 8.90
CA ILE A 72 -1.30 -11.34 8.61
C ILE A 72 -0.62 -11.45 7.23
N GLN A 73 -1.16 -10.85 6.17
CA GLN A 73 -0.53 -10.91 4.85
C GLN A 73 0.85 -10.26 4.82
N ALA A 74 1.05 -9.17 5.56
CA ALA A 74 2.35 -8.52 5.68
C ALA A 74 3.34 -9.42 6.42
N LEU A 75 2.94 -9.97 7.57
CA LEU A 75 3.78 -10.90 8.33
C LEU A 75 4.13 -12.16 7.55
N VAL A 76 3.20 -12.71 6.76
CA VAL A 76 3.46 -13.87 5.91
C VAL A 76 4.45 -13.51 4.80
N ALA A 77 4.27 -12.35 4.14
CA ALA A 77 5.20 -11.88 3.12
C ALA A 77 6.61 -11.65 3.70
N ASP A 78 6.70 -10.99 4.85
CA ASP A 78 7.97 -10.73 5.54
C ASP A 78 8.63 -12.03 5.98
N ALA A 79 7.87 -13.00 6.52
CA ALA A 79 8.39 -14.30 6.91
C ALA A 79 8.98 -15.06 5.72
N VAL A 80 8.33 -15.01 4.55
CA VAL A 80 8.85 -15.63 3.32
C VAL A 80 10.11 -14.92 2.84
N LEU A 81 10.13 -13.58 2.81
CA LEU A 81 11.28 -12.79 2.34
C LEU A 81 12.51 -12.93 3.24
N LEU A 82 12.30 -12.95 4.57
CA LEU A 82 13.35 -13.09 5.57
C LEU A 82 13.76 -14.55 5.80
N SER A 83 12.99 -15.51 5.30
CA SER A 83 13.36 -16.91 5.38
C SER A 83 14.65 -17.18 4.59
N SER A 84 15.37 -18.23 4.99
CA SER A 84 16.60 -18.68 4.32
C SER A 84 16.40 -19.07 2.84
N TRP A 85 15.15 -19.17 2.36
CA TRP A 85 14.83 -19.51 0.97
C TRP A 85 15.04 -18.34 0.02
N LEU A 86 14.65 -17.12 0.42
CA LEU A 86 14.87 -15.89 -0.36
C LEU A 86 16.04 -15.06 0.17
N GLY A 87 16.32 -15.14 1.47
CA GLY A 87 17.53 -14.59 2.09
C GLY A 87 17.67 -13.08 1.91
N VAL A 88 16.58 -12.31 1.95
CA VAL A 88 16.66 -10.86 1.80
C VAL A 88 17.33 -10.26 3.03
N HIS A 89 18.49 -9.64 2.82
CA HIS A 89 19.17 -8.86 3.84
C HIS A 89 18.49 -7.49 4.00
N VAL A 90 18.07 -7.18 5.23
CA VAL A 90 17.49 -5.90 5.60
C VAL A 90 18.32 -5.28 6.72
N GLN A 91 18.34 -3.94 6.80
CA GLN A 91 19.13 -3.22 7.80
C GLN A 91 18.53 -3.35 9.21
N SER A 92 17.20 -3.50 9.30
CA SER A 92 16.49 -3.71 10.57
C SER A 92 15.22 -4.51 10.35
N VAL A 93 15.18 -5.73 10.90
CA VAL A 93 14.01 -6.63 10.82
C VAL A 93 12.76 -6.02 11.46
N PRO A 94 12.82 -5.42 12.68
CA PRO A 94 11.64 -4.81 13.28
C PRO A 94 11.05 -3.66 12.44
N TYR A 95 11.91 -2.80 11.88
CA TYR A 95 11.45 -1.69 11.04
C TYR A 95 10.91 -2.16 9.70
N PHE A 96 11.48 -3.22 9.13
CA PHE A 96 10.97 -3.83 7.91
C PHE A 96 9.54 -4.34 8.12
N ILE A 97 9.32 -5.15 9.16
CA ILE A 97 8.00 -5.69 9.50
C ILE A 97 6.98 -4.57 9.77
N LEU A 98 7.36 -3.58 10.58
CA LEU A 98 6.49 -2.46 10.90
C LEU A 98 6.08 -1.69 9.62
N PHE A 99 7.04 -1.42 8.74
CA PHE A 99 6.79 -0.67 7.51
C PHE A 99 5.96 -1.47 6.50
N SER A 100 6.17 -2.78 6.40
CA SER A 100 5.34 -3.71 5.60
C SER A 100 3.89 -3.72 6.08
N ILE A 101 3.66 -3.73 7.40
CA ILE A 101 2.31 -3.65 7.98
C ILE A 101 1.64 -2.32 7.62
N ILE A 102 2.34 -1.18 7.81
CA ILE A 102 1.81 0.15 7.46
C ILE A 102 1.47 0.22 5.96
N THR A 103 2.35 -0.30 5.11
CA THR A 103 2.12 -0.41 3.66
C THR A 103 0.85 -1.21 3.35
N SER A 104 0.72 -2.41 3.92
CA SER A 104 -0.44 -3.28 3.73
C SER A 104 -1.74 -2.59 4.12
N LEU A 105 -1.77 -1.95 5.28
CA LEU A 105 -2.93 -1.20 5.77
C LEU A 105 -3.27 0.00 4.88
N SER A 106 -2.28 0.69 4.34
CA SER A 106 -2.50 1.79 3.39
C SER A 106 -3.18 1.31 2.11
N PHE A 107 -2.77 0.16 1.57
CA PHE A 107 -3.40 -0.40 0.37
C PHE A 107 -4.79 -0.95 0.66
N ILE A 108 -5.00 -1.59 1.81
CA ILE A 108 -6.33 -2.00 2.26
C ILE A 108 -7.27 -0.80 2.39
N ALA A 109 -6.83 0.29 3.02
CA ALA A 109 -7.65 1.49 3.17
C ALA A 109 -8.03 2.09 1.81
N LEU A 110 -7.10 2.12 0.85
CA LEU A 110 -7.35 2.60 -0.51
C LEU A 110 -8.37 1.73 -1.24
N VAL A 111 -8.14 0.43 -1.28
CA VAL A 111 -9.03 -0.52 -1.97
C VAL A 111 -10.40 -0.52 -1.31
N GLN A 112 -10.46 -0.55 0.03
CA GLN A 112 -11.72 -0.51 0.75
C GLN A 112 -12.50 0.77 0.44
N PHE A 113 -11.85 1.93 0.44
CA PHE A 113 -12.52 3.19 0.13
C PHE A 113 -13.14 3.17 -1.27
N LEU A 114 -12.37 2.77 -2.29
CA LEU A 114 -12.84 2.71 -3.67
C LEU A 114 -14.00 1.71 -3.83
N VAL A 115 -13.87 0.50 -3.31
CA VAL A 115 -14.87 -0.56 -3.47
C VAL A 115 -16.13 -0.27 -2.64
N THR A 116 -15.98 0.32 -1.46
CA THR A 116 -17.13 0.72 -0.64
C THR A 116 -17.94 1.84 -1.31
N THR A 117 -17.25 2.79 -1.93
CA THR A 117 -17.87 3.95 -2.60
C THR A 117 -18.53 3.56 -3.92
N PHE A 118 -17.84 2.79 -4.76
CA PHE A 118 -18.24 2.54 -6.15
C PHE A 118 -18.67 1.08 -6.44
N GLY A 119 -18.60 0.17 -5.46
CA GLY A 119 -18.91 -1.25 -5.67
C GLY A 119 -17.93 -1.91 -6.64
N ASP A 120 -18.44 -2.70 -7.60
CA ASP A 120 -17.61 -3.39 -8.60
C ASP A 120 -16.84 -2.43 -9.50
N ALA A 121 -17.39 -1.26 -9.82
CA ALA A 121 -16.64 -0.22 -10.53
C ALA A 121 -15.43 0.26 -9.70
N GLY A 122 -15.54 0.26 -8.37
CA GLY A 122 -14.43 0.57 -7.47
C GLY A 122 -13.29 -0.43 -7.55
N ARG A 123 -13.60 -1.72 -7.73
CA ARG A 123 -12.58 -2.76 -7.96
C ARG A 123 -11.84 -2.52 -9.26
N PHE A 124 -12.56 -2.16 -10.32
CA PHE A 124 -11.96 -1.79 -11.60
C PHE A 124 -11.06 -0.55 -11.49
N ILE A 125 -11.52 0.50 -10.80
CA ILE A 125 -10.71 1.71 -10.53
C ILE A 125 -9.45 1.35 -9.72
N ALA A 126 -9.55 0.44 -8.75
CA ALA A 126 -8.40 0.01 -7.96
C ALA A 126 -7.37 -0.76 -8.82
N ILE A 127 -7.81 -1.54 -9.82
CA ILE A 127 -6.91 -2.17 -10.82
C ILE A 127 -6.22 -1.10 -11.68
N LEU A 128 -6.95 -0.10 -12.18
CA LEU A 128 -6.34 1.01 -12.93
C LEU A 128 -5.33 1.78 -12.08
N THR A 129 -5.65 1.99 -10.80
CA THR A 129 -4.78 2.64 -9.82
C THR A 129 -3.52 1.81 -9.58
N LEU A 130 -3.62 0.48 -9.53
CA LEU A 130 -2.46 -0.41 -9.46
C LEU A 130 -1.57 -0.24 -10.70
N ILE A 131 -2.14 -0.35 -11.91
CA ILE A 131 -1.38 -0.25 -13.17
C ILE A 131 -0.63 1.09 -13.26
N LEU A 132 -1.30 2.18 -12.89
CA LEU A 132 -0.69 3.51 -12.88
C LEU A 132 0.48 3.58 -11.87
N GLN A 133 0.28 3.06 -10.66
CA GLN A 133 1.30 3.01 -9.63
C GLN A 133 2.53 2.18 -9.99
N LEU A 134 2.37 1.11 -10.77
CA LEU A 134 3.51 0.31 -11.25
C LEU A 134 4.49 1.17 -12.05
N THR A 135 3.96 2.07 -12.87
CA THR A 135 4.76 2.94 -13.72
C THR A 135 5.30 4.13 -12.95
N THR A 136 4.51 4.70 -12.04
CA THR A 136 4.89 5.95 -11.35
C THR A 136 5.74 5.73 -10.11
N SER A 137 5.73 4.56 -9.46
CA SER A 137 6.38 4.33 -8.15
C SER A 137 7.92 4.33 -8.13
N ALA A 138 8.57 4.53 -9.29
CA ALA A 138 10.03 4.50 -9.44
C ALA A 138 10.68 3.22 -8.85
N GLY A 139 9.97 2.09 -8.95
CA GLY A 139 10.42 0.81 -8.40
C GLY A 139 11.59 0.21 -9.15
N THR A 140 11.46 0.13 -10.48
CA THR A 140 12.42 -0.51 -11.38
C THR A 140 13.39 0.48 -12.02
N PHE A 141 12.92 1.71 -12.27
CA PHE A 141 13.68 2.78 -12.89
C PHE A 141 13.50 4.09 -12.10
N PRO A 142 14.47 5.02 -12.18
CA PRO A 142 14.33 6.36 -11.60
C PRO A 142 13.11 7.11 -12.14
N LEU A 143 12.56 8.01 -11.32
CA LEU A 143 11.37 8.80 -11.67
C LEU A 143 11.63 9.73 -12.87
N GLU A 144 12.88 10.12 -13.07
CA GLU A 144 13.32 11.03 -14.13
C GLU A 144 13.23 10.39 -15.52
N LEU A 145 13.14 9.05 -15.61
CA LEU A 145 13.04 8.32 -16.88
C LEU A 145 11.60 8.18 -17.39
N ILE A 146 10.59 8.51 -16.58
CA ILE A 146 9.19 8.49 -17.02
C ILE A 146 8.75 9.88 -17.53
N PRO A 147 7.75 9.96 -18.42
CA PRO A 147 7.23 11.24 -18.92
C PRO A 147 6.81 12.20 -17.81
N GLU A 148 7.10 13.50 -17.95
CA GLU A 148 6.85 14.52 -16.92
C GLU A 148 5.41 14.54 -16.40
N TRP A 149 4.43 14.35 -17.30
CA TRP A 149 3.01 14.31 -16.92
C TRP A 149 2.65 13.14 -15.99
N LEU A 150 3.40 12.01 -16.05
CA LEU A 150 3.25 10.88 -15.13
C LEU A 150 4.04 11.08 -13.83
N GLN A 151 5.12 11.86 -13.85
CA GLN A 151 5.90 12.17 -12.65
C GLN A 151 5.03 12.91 -11.62
N VAL A 152 4.13 13.79 -12.05
CA VAL A 152 3.22 14.52 -11.14
C VAL A 152 2.27 13.56 -10.41
N CYS A 153 1.86 12.46 -11.06
CA CYS A 153 0.96 11.47 -10.47
C CYS A 153 1.63 10.66 -9.34
N ASN A 154 2.96 10.53 -9.34
CA ASN A 154 3.71 9.75 -8.34
C ASN A 154 3.36 10.15 -6.90
N ALA A 155 3.27 11.45 -6.61
CA ALA A 155 3.02 11.95 -5.26
C ALA A 155 1.61 11.63 -4.72
N TRP A 156 0.67 11.30 -5.61
CA TRP A 156 -0.74 11.07 -5.27
C TRP A 156 -1.03 9.62 -4.87
N PHE A 157 -0.02 8.75 -4.96
CA PHE A 157 -0.20 7.32 -4.76
C PHE A 157 0.63 6.77 -3.60
N PRO A 158 0.05 5.89 -2.76
CA PRO A 158 0.76 5.32 -1.62
C PRO A 158 1.93 4.42 -2.02
N MET A 159 1.87 3.74 -3.17
CA MET A 159 2.93 2.80 -3.58
C MET A 159 4.29 3.49 -3.76
N THR A 160 4.31 4.75 -4.19
CA THR A 160 5.52 5.58 -4.25
C THR A 160 6.26 5.63 -2.91
N TYR A 161 5.53 5.95 -1.85
CA TYR A 161 6.09 6.12 -0.51
C TYR A 161 6.43 4.77 0.12
N SER A 162 5.64 3.74 -0.19
CA SER A 162 5.93 2.37 0.21
C SER A 162 7.26 1.89 -0.38
N VAL A 163 7.45 2.01 -1.70
CA VAL A 163 8.69 1.58 -2.37
C VAL A 163 9.88 2.37 -1.85
N SER A 164 9.74 3.69 -1.69
CA SER A 164 10.82 4.56 -1.21
C SER A 164 11.23 4.25 0.23
N GLY A 165 10.26 4.07 1.13
CA GLY A 165 10.56 3.71 2.53
C GLY A 165 11.08 2.29 2.69
N LEU A 166 10.56 1.31 1.94
CA LEU A 166 11.10 -0.05 1.93
C LEU A 166 12.53 -0.09 1.37
N LYS A 167 12.86 0.70 0.33
CA LYS A 167 14.24 0.86 -0.15
C LYS A 167 15.15 1.39 0.95
N ALA A 168 14.66 2.31 1.79
CA ALA A 168 15.44 2.84 2.90
C ALA A 168 15.75 1.76 3.96
N VAL A 169 14.79 0.88 4.26
CA VAL A 169 14.99 -0.21 5.25
C VAL A 169 15.82 -1.37 4.70
N VAL A 170 15.66 -1.70 3.42
CA VAL A 170 16.34 -2.84 2.79
C VAL A 170 17.77 -2.47 2.39
N SER A 171 17.99 -1.25 1.87
CA SER A 171 19.27 -0.88 1.26
C SER A 171 20.06 0.16 2.06
N SER A 172 19.56 1.40 2.19
CA SER A 172 20.37 2.52 2.68
C SER A 172 20.50 2.61 4.22
N GLY A 173 19.56 2.04 4.97
CA GLY A 173 19.49 2.20 6.43
C GLY A 173 19.03 3.58 6.88
N ASP A 174 18.51 4.42 5.98
CA ASP A 174 18.01 5.75 6.31
C ASP A 174 16.63 5.67 6.97
N PHE A 175 16.62 5.47 8.29
CA PHE A 175 15.38 5.36 9.06
C PHE A 175 14.64 6.70 9.20
N GLY A 176 15.31 7.85 9.01
CA GLY A 176 14.66 9.15 9.00
C GLY A 176 13.76 9.29 7.78
N PHE A 177 14.29 8.97 6.60
CA PHE A 177 13.52 8.93 5.35
C PHE A 177 12.42 7.86 5.38
N MET A 178 12.69 6.69 5.98
CA MET A 178 11.65 5.68 6.21
C MET A 178 10.49 6.23 7.04
N TRP A 179 10.75 6.88 8.18
CA TRP A 179 9.69 7.42 9.05
C TRP A 179 8.90 8.54 8.38
N GLN A 180 9.54 9.37 7.55
CA GLN A 180 8.84 10.36 6.74
C GLN A 180 7.83 9.69 5.78
N ASN A 181 8.26 8.66 5.05
CA ASN A 181 7.38 7.90 4.16
C ASN A 181 6.27 7.17 4.93
N ALA A 182 6.58 6.61 6.10
CA ALA A 182 5.59 5.99 6.98
C ALA A 182 4.53 7.01 7.45
N GLY A 183 4.94 8.23 7.78
CA GLY A 183 4.03 9.33 8.13
C GLY A 183 3.06 9.66 6.99
N ILE A 184 3.56 9.69 5.74
CA ILE A 184 2.71 9.93 4.56
C ILE A 184 1.72 8.77 4.35
N LEU A 185 2.16 7.52 4.47
CA LEU A 185 1.27 6.35 4.38
C LEU A 185 0.21 6.36 5.48
N MET A 186 0.55 6.79 6.70
CA MET A 186 -0.42 6.96 7.79
C MET A 186 -1.46 8.04 7.46
N ILE A 187 -1.06 9.13 6.80
CA ILE A 187 -2.00 10.15 6.31
C ILE A 187 -2.97 9.53 5.28
N PHE A 188 -2.47 8.73 4.34
CA PHE A 188 -3.34 8.00 3.40
C PHE A 188 -4.33 7.08 4.13
N ILE A 189 -3.86 6.28 5.10
CA ILE A 189 -4.73 5.41 5.91
C ILE A 189 -5.84 6.22 6.56
N VAL A 190 -5.50 7.32 7.23
CA VAL A 190 -6.49 8.15 7.95
C VAL A 190 -7.48 8.77 6.98
N LEU A 191 -7.01 9.42 5.91
CA LEU A 191 -7.88 10.11 4.95
C LEU A 191 -8.85 9.14 4.23
N LEU A 192 -8.35 7.99 3.77
CA LEU A 192 -9.15 6.99 3.07
C LEU A 192 -10.13 6.28 4.03
N SER A 193 -9.72 6.05 5.28
CA SER A 193 -10.60 5.52 6.33
C SER A 193 -11.73 6.51 6.65
N LEU A 194 -11.42 7.80 6.78
CA LEU A 194 -12.44 8.85 6.97
C LEU A 194 -13.39 8.94 5.78
N GLY A 195 -12.88 8.85 4.55
CA GLY A 195 -13.70 8.76 3.34
C GLY A 195 -14.64 7.56 3.38
N THR A 196 -14.14 6.41 3.80
CA THR A 196 -14.94 5.18 3.94
C THR A 196 -16.02 5.35 5.00
N ILE A 197 -15.69 5.89 6.18
CA ILE A 197 -16.68 6.18 7.24
C ILE A 197 -17.75 7.15 6.72
N GLY A 198 -17.37 8.19 5.98
CA GLY A 198 -18.29 9.14 5.37
C GLY A 198 -19.27 8.47 4.40
N THR A 199 -18.76 7.64 3.49
CA THR A 199 -19.58 6.90 2.51
C THR A 199 -20.55 5.93 3.19
N LEU A 200 -20.08 5.16 4.18
CA LEU A 200 -20.91 4.24 4.95
C LEU A 200 -21.97 4.95 5.78
N THR A 201 -21.64 6.11 6.36
CA THR A 201 -22.60 6.92 7.12
C THR A 201 -23.69 7.49 6.21
N TRP A 202 -23.32 7.95 5.02
CA TRP A 202 -24.28 8.41 4.02
C TRP A 202 -25.20 7.27 3.52
N MET A 203 -24.63 6.09 3.27
CA MET A 203 -25.38 4.90 2.86
C MET A 203 -26.30 4.40 3.97
N HIS A 204 -25.84 4.39 5.22
CA HIS A 204 -26.64 4.01 6.38
C HIS A 204 -27.87 4.91 6.53
N LYS A 205 -27.70 6.23 6.46
CA LYS A 205 -28.82 7.18 6.49
C LYS A 205 -29.83 6.95 5.36
N ARG A 206 -29.35 6.65 4.14
CA ARG A 206 -30.23 6.39 2.98
C ARG A 206 -30.99 5.07 3.07
N GLN A 207 -30.36 4.01 3.56
CA GLN A 207 -30.95 2.66 3.58
C GLN A 207 -31.80 2.39 4.83
N TYR A 208 -31.36 2.90 6.00
CA TYR A 208 -31.97 2.57 7.28
C TYR A 208 -32.69 3.74 7.96
N GLY A 209 -32.55 4.97 7.47
CA GLY A 209 -33.21 6.15 8.04
C GLY A 209 -34.74 6.11 8.01
N LYS A 210 -35.36 5.27 7.16
CA LYS A 210 -36.82 5.10 7.08
C LYS A 210 -37.40 4.10 8.09
N PHE A 211 -36.58 3.26 8.72
CA PHE A 211 -37.05 2.26 9.70
C PHE A 211 -37.17 2.83 11.12
N THR A 212 -36.60 4.02 11.37
CA THR A 212 -36.60 4.67 12.69
C THR A 212 -37.81 5.60 12.90
N GLU A 213 -38.64 5.84 11.87
CA GLU A 213 -39.85 6.67 11.97
C GLU A 213 -41.13 5.85 12.22
N THR A 214 -41.04 4.52 12.39
CA THR A 214 -42.20 3.63 12.55
C THR A 214 -42.24 2.85 13.89
N GLU A 215 -41.43 3.22 14.87
CA GLU A 215 -41.58 2.80 16.28
C GLU A 215 -41.93 4.01 17.14
#